data_AF-A0A2V9MSQ9-F1
#
_entry.id   AF-A0A2V9MSQ9-F1
#
_cell.length_a   1.000
_cell.length_b   1.000
_cell.length_c   1.000
_cell.angle_alpha   90.00
_cell.angle_beta   90.00
_cell.angle_gamma   90.00
#
_symmetry.space_group_name_H-M   'P 1'
#
loop_
_entity.id
_entity.type
_entity.pdbx_description
1 polymer ?
#
loop_
_entity_poly.entity_id
_entity_poly.type
_entity_poly.pdbx_seq_one_letter_code
_entity_poly.pdbx_strand_id
1 'polypeptide(L)'
;MYTWKEALPEKTQATVTPNETFLIERFTVGDKLNEQNFLLPTSTTILDDYFFIQREVLAWKYLHMACHDEKAGLGCPRGQKLQFGTLNPHQRSSMNVSIEFGGKEKVTIHGKEQELSRFNLSGETGDWAFWLDEQYKLVRMRADAGVEVLRD
;
A
#
# COMPACT_ATOMS: atom_id res chain seq x y z
N MET A 1 -12.85 8.12 9.17
CA MET A 1 -13.43 6.91 9.79
C MET A 1 -13.52 5.86 8.71
N TYR A 2 -12.95 4.68 8.93
CA TYR A 2 -12.99 3.55 7.99
C TYR A 2 -13.71 2.37 8.66
N THR A 3 -14.51 1.62 7.90
CA THR A 3 -15.28 0.49 8.40
C THR A 3 -15.15 -0.69 7.44
N TRP A 4 -14.70 -1.82 7.96
CA TRP A 4 -14.57 -3.09 7.27
C TRP A 4 -15.59 -4.10 7.82
N LYS A 5 -16.12 -4.96 6.95
CA LYS A 5 -17.11 -6.00 7.29
C LYS A 5 -16.79 -7.29 6.54
N GLU A 6 -16.66 -8.39 7.27
CA GLU A 6 -16.57 -9.73 6.70
C GLU A 6 -17.95 -10.20 6.20
N ALA A 7 -18.03 -10.66 4.95
CA ALA A 7 -19.31 -11.06 4.37
C ALA A 7 -19.82 -12.41 4.92
N LEU A 8 -18.96 -13.42 5.07
CA LEU A 8 -19.23 -14.76 5.64
C LEU A 8 -17.88 -15.42 6.02
N PRO A 9 -17.77 -16.27 7.07
CA PRO A 9 -18.83 -16.81 7.91
C PRO A 9 -19.04 -16.10 9.26
N GLU A 10 -18.10 -15.28 9.76
CA GLU A 10 -18.13 -14.80 11.15
C GLU A 10 -18.65 -13.37 11.39
N LYS A 11 -19.09 -12.64 10.34
CA LYS A 11 -19.65 -11.27 10.47
C LYS A 11 -18.80 -10.35 11.34
N THR A 12 -17.48 -10.42 11.17
CA THR A 12 -16.54 -9.55 11.87
C THR A 12 -16.67 -8.13 11.31
N GLN A 13 -16.94 -7.14 12.17
CA GLN A 13 -16.91 -5.71 11.81
C GLN A 13 -15.74 -5.05 12.52
N ALA A 14 -14.91 -4.32 11.79
CA ALA A 14 -13.81 -3.53 12.34
C ALA A 14 -13.96 -2.06 11.92
N THR A 15 -13.69 -1.14 12.84
CA THR A 15 -13.77 0.31 12.62
C THR A 15 -12.52 0.96 13.16
N VAL A 16 -11.83 1.72 12.31
CA VAL A 16 -10.65 2.50 12.72
C VAL A 16 -11.00 3.98 12.77
N THR A 17 -10.79 4.57 13.95
CA THR A 17 -10.99 5.99 14.21
C THR A 17 -9.70 6.65 14.65
N PRO A 18 -9.31 7.79 14.05
CA PRO A 18 -8.19 8.57 14.55
C PRO A 18 -8.55 9.21 15.90
N ASN A 19 -7.60 9.22 16.83
CA ASN A 19 -7.67 9.98 18.08
C ASN A 19 -6.35 10.72 18.28
N GLU A 20 -6.32 12.01 17.94
CA GLU A 20 -5.21 13.00 18.07
C GLU A 20 -3.77 12.51 17.77
N THR A 21 -3.25 11.54 18.52
CA THR A 21 -1.90 10.96 18.44
C THR A 21 -1.84 9.46 18.13
N PHE A 22 -2.95 8.73 18.09
CA PHE A 22 -3.00 7.29 17.82
C PHE A 22 -4.26 6.88 17.02
N LEU A 23 -4.25 5.67 16.46
CA LEU A 23 -5.41 5.05 15.83
C LEU A 23 -6.06 4.07 16.80
N ILE A 24 -7.38 4.14 16.91
CA ILE A 24 -8.18 3.20 17.71
C ILE A 24 -8.93 2.29 16.75
N GLU A 25 -8.67 0.99 16.86
CA GLU A 25 -9.45 -0.05 16.19
C GLU A 25 -10.50 -0.62 17.14
N ARG A 26 -11.76 -0.64 16.71
CA ARG A 26 -12.86 -1.31 17.39
C ARG A 26 -13.37 -2.44 16.53
N PHE A 27 -13.40 -3.66 17.07
CA PHE A 27 -13.83 -4.83 16.31
C PHE A 27 -14.73 -5.76 17.12
N THR A 28 -15.60 -6.50 16.43
CA THR A 28 -16.48 -7.51 17.03
C THR A 28 -16.00 -8.92 16.71
N VAL A 29 -15.84 -9.76 17.74
CA VAL A 29 -15.64 -11.21 17.58
C VAL A 29 -16.80 -11.90 18.29
N GLY A 30 -17.69 -12.55 17.52
CA GLY A 30 -19.02 -12.93 18.02
C GLY A 30 -19.79 -11.70 18.52
N ASP A 31 -20.32 -11.76 19.74
CA ASP A 31 -21.08 -10.66 20.38
C ASP A 31 -20.22 -9.71 21.25
N LYS A 32 -18.89 -9.93 21.32
CA LYS A 32 -18.00 -9.10 22.15
C LYS A 32 -17.36 -7.99 21.34
N LEU A 33 -17.57 -6.75 21.79
CA LEU A 33 -16.82 -5.59 21.31
C LEU A 33 -15.44 -5.55 21.99
N ASN A 34 -14.41 -5.40 21.18
CA ASN A 34 -13.03 -5.25 21.63
C ASN A 34 -12.42 -3.96 21.06
N GLU A 35 -11.38 -3.47 21.71
CA GLU A 35 -10.67 -2.25 21.32
C GLU A 35 -9.14 -2.49 21.36
N GLN A 36 -8.43 -1.99 20.34
CA GLN A 36 -6.98 -2.03 20.26
C GLN A 36 -6.45 -0.65 19.83
N ASN A 37 -5.42 -0.18 20.53
CA ASN A 37 -4.76 1.09 20.25
C ASN A 37 -3.47 0.86 19.47
N PHE A 38 -3.31 1.60 18.38
CA PHE A 38 -2.10 1.64 17.57
C PHE A 38 -1.46 3.02 17.66
N LEU A 39 -0.22 3.09 18.16
CA LEU A 39 0.57 4.32 18.24
C LEU A 39 1.08 4.73 16.84
N LEU A 40 0.15 5.12 15.96
CA LEU A 40 0.38 5.49 14.58
C LEU A 40 -0.22 6.88 14.30
N PRO A 41 0.43 7.71 13.46
CA PRO A 41 -0.09 9.03 13.13
C PRO A 41 -1.40 8.93 12.34
N THR A 42 -2.23 9.97 12.39
CA THR A 42 -3.52 10.01 11.67
C THR A 42 -3.38 9.98 10.15
N SER A 43 -2.19 10.26 9.61
CA SER A 43 -1.84 10.13 8.20
C SER A 43 -1.62 8.68 7.73
N THR A 44 -1.62 7.72 8.66
CA THR A 44 -1.42 6.29 8.40
C THR A 44 -2.40 5.76 7.37
N THR A 45 -1.88 4.96 6.44
CA THR A 45 -2.70 4.32 5.41
C THR A 45 -3.33 3.04 5.98
N ILE A 46 -4.66 2.96 5.91
CA ILE A 46 -5.38 1.73 6.29
C ILE A 46 -5.38 0.81 5.06
N LEU A 47 -4.82 -0.39 5.24
CA LEU A 47 -4.76 -1.44 4.25
C LEU A 47 -5.72 -2.58 4.63
N ASP A 48 -6.17 -3.39 3.67
CA ASP A 48 -7.00 -4.59 3.86
C ASP A 48 -6.37 -5.74 3.06
N ASP A 49 -6.91 -6.96 3.13
CA ASP A 49 -6.34 -8.17 2.52
C ASP A 49 -6.22 -8.15 0.99
N TYR A 50 -6.74 -7.11 0.33
CA TYR A 50 -6.50 -6.83 -1.09
C TYR A 50 -5.08 -6.28 -1.32
N PHE A 51 -4.09 -7.17 -1.15
CA PHE A 51 -2.65 -6.94 -1.23
C PHE A 51 -2.22 -6.04 -2.41
N PHE A 52 -2.82 -6.22 -3.59
CA PHE A 52 -2.51 -5.49 -4.82
C PHE A 52 -3.00 -4.04 -4.80
N ILE A 53 -4.29 -3.82 -4.47
CA ILE A 53 -4.90 -2.49 -4.42
C ILE A 53 -4.23 -1.62 -3.36
N GLN A 54 -3.86 -2.22 -2.23
CA GLN A 54 -3.24 -1.50 -1.13
C GLN A 54 -1.84 -0.97 -1.47
N ARG A 55 -1.08 -1.73 -2.26
CA ARG A 55 0.22 -1.28 -2.79
C ARG A 55 0.07 -0.22 -3.86
N GLU A 56 -0.98 -0.32 -4.69
CA GLU A 56 -1.35 0.72 -5.65
C GLU A 56 -1.69 2.04 -4.96
N VAL A 57 -2.48 2.01 -3.88
CA VAL A 57 -2.80 3.21 -3.08
C VAL A 57 -1.55 3.84 -2.45
N LEU A 58 -0.65 3.02 -1.89
CA LEU A 58 0.62 3.51 -1.36
C LEU A 58 1.51 4.14 -2.44
N ALA A 59 1.53 3.55 -3.63
CA ALA A 59 2.23 4.11 -4.79
C ALA A 59 1.67 5.50 -5.13
N TRP A 60 0.35 5.65 -5.23
CA TRP A 60 -0.28 6.94 -5.52
C TRP A 60 -0.01 7.99 -4.43
N LYS A 61 0.04 7.59 -3.16
CA LYS A 61 0.46 8.49 -2.08
C LYS A 61 1.89 8.99 -2.29
N TYR A 62 2.82 8.10 -2.65
CA TYR A 62 4.18 8.50 -3.01
C TYR A 62 4.16 9.48 -4.20
N LEU A 63 3.42 9.18 -5.27
CA LEU A 63 3.33 10.04 -6.45
C LEU A 63 2.89 11.46 -6.07
N HIS A 64 1.85 11.56 -5.24
CA HIS A 64 1.32 12.84 -4.80
C HIS A 64 2.27 13.64 -3.91
N MET A 65 3.09 12.96 -3.09
CA MET A 65 3.97 13.60 -2.12
C MET A 65 5.36 13.94 -2.65
N ALA A 66 5.93 13.09 -3.50
CA ALA A 66 7.31 13.21 -3.96
C ALA A 66 7.42 13.70 -5.40
N CYS A 67 6.42 13.42 -6.24
CA CYS A 67 6.51 13.74 -7.65
C CYS A 67 5.79 15.05 -7.98
N HIS A 68 6.24 15.70 -9.05
CA HIS A 68 5.68 16.96 -9.53
C HIS A 68 5.37 16.88 -11.02
N ASP A 69 4.45 17.72 -11.48
CA ASP A 69 4.14 17.82 -12.90
C ASP A 69 5.34 18.42 -13.66
N GLU A 70 5.80 17.71 -14.69
CA GLU A 70 6.77 18.20 -15.66
C GLU A 70 6.14 18.26 -17.06
N LYS A 71 6.78 19.01 -17.97
CA LYS A 71 6.30 19.19 -19.35
C LYS A 71 6.14 17.89 -20.15
N ALA A 72 6.74 16.78 -19.70
CA ALA A 72 6.73 15.48 -20.35
C ALA A 72 6.10 14.37 -19.49
N GLY A 73 5.37 14.71 -18.42
CA GLY A 73 4.72 13.76 -17.51
C GLY A 73 5.08 14.00 -16.05
N LEU A 74 4.91 12.99 -15.20
CA LEU A 74 5.20 13.09 -13.77
C LEU A 74 6.71 12.93 -13.51
N GLY A 75 7.35 14.00 -13.05
CA GLY A 75 8.75 14.03 -12.62
C GLY A 75 8.88 13.53 -11.20
N CYS A 76 9.33 12.29 -11.02
CA CYS A 76 9.61 11.72 -9.71
C CYS A 76 11.12 11.76 -9.41
N PRO A 77 11.55 12.31 -8.27
CA PRO A 77 12.95 12.32 -7.88
C PRO A 77 13.44 10.89 -7.60
N ARG A 78 14.44 10.46 -8.36
CA ARG A 78 15.07 9.14 -8.20
C ARG A 78 15.79 9.06 -6.85
N GLY A 79 15.65 7.92 -6.18
CA GLY A 79 16.33 7.67 -4.92
C GLY A 79 15.71 8.34 -3.69
N GLN A 80 14.67 9.17 -3.86
CA GLN A 80 13.97 9.76 -2.72
C GLN A 80 13.16 8.69 -2.02
N LYS A 81 13.43 8.51 -0.72
CA LYS A 81 12.69 7.57 0.14
C LYS A 81 11.64 8.33 0.94
N LEU A 82 10.39 7.87 0.87
CA LEU A 82 9.33 8.28 1.77
C LEU A 82 8.97 7.13 2.71
N GLN A 83 8.58 7.45 3.93
CA GLN A 83 8.12 6.47 4.92
C GLN A 83 6.63 6.61 5.15
N PHE A 84 5.94 5.48 5.26
CA PHE A 84 4.51 5.40 5.50
C PHE A 84 4.21 4.42 6.63
N GLY A 85 3.39 4.85 7.59
CA GLY A 85 2.71 3.93 8.49
C GLY A 85 1.58 3.22 7.76
N THR A 86 1.46 1.91 7.98
CA THR A 86 0.38 1.07 7.44
C THR A 86 -0.28 0.29 8.58
N LEU A 87 -1.60 0.10 8.48
CA LEU A 87 -2.41 -0.68 9.42
C LEU A 87 -3.32 -1.61 8.61
N ASN A 88 -3.25 -2.93 8.84
CA ASN A 88 -4.21 -3.90 8.35
C ASN A 88 -5.17 -4.28 9.50
N PRO A 89 -6.43 -3.80 9.50
CA PRO A 89 -7.42 -4.12 10.53
C PRO A 89 -7.80 -5.61 10.56
N HIS A 90 -7.85 -6.27 9.41
CA HIS A 90 -8.20 -7.68 9.35
C HIS A 90 -7.15 -8.55 10.06
N GLN A 91 -5.87 -8.27 9.81
CA GLN A 91 -4.75 -8.96 10.44
C GLN A 91 -4.34 -8.34 11.79
N ARG A 92 -4.95 -7.22 12.18
CA ARG A 92 -4.64 -6.42 13.38
C ARG A 92 -3.15 -6.13 13.53
N SER A 93 -2.53 -5.83 12.40
CA SER A 93 -1.10 -5.64 12.29
C SER A 93 -0.80 -4.27 11.72
N SER A 94 0.27 -3.65 12.20
CA SER A 94 0.77 -2.40 11.66
C SER A 94 2.24 -2.53 11.27
N MET A 95 2.64 -1.82 10.24
CA MET A 95 4.02 -1.85 9.76
C MET A 95 4.42 -0.47 9.22
N ASN A 96 5.66 -0.07 9.47
CA ASN A 96 6.28 1.03 8.76
C ASN A 96 6.92 0.51 7.47
N VAL A 97 6.63 1.17 6.36
CA VAL A 97 7.22 0.84 5.06
C VAL A 97 7.90 2.06 4.48
N SER A 98 8.92 1.82 3.65
CA SER A 98 9.57 2.86 2.86
C SER A 98 9.35 2.62 1.38
N ILE A 99 9.03 3.68 0.62
CA ILE A 99 8.91 3.64 -0.83
C ILE A 99 9.96 4.53 -1.47
N GLU A 100 10.57 4.02 -2.54
CA GLU A 100 11.56 4.72 -3.35
C GLU A 100 11.21 4.61 -4.84
N PHE A 101 11.33 5.70 -5.59
CA PHE A 101 11.25 5.65 -7.05
C PHE A 101 12.59 5.25 -7.69
N GLY A 102 12.60 4.11 -8.39
CA GLY A 102 13.78 3.57 -9.09
C GLY A 102 13.97 4.12 -10.51
N GLY A 103 12.95 4.75 -11.08
CA GLY A 103 12.95 5.24 -12.46
C GLY A 103 12.09 4.40 -13.40
N LYS A 104 12.15 4.73 -14.68
CA LYS A 104 11.47 3.98 -15.73
C LYS A 104 12.31 2.81 -16.22
N GLU A 105 11.66 1.68 -16.47
CA GLU A 105 12.27 0.43 -16.95
C GLU A 105 11.45 -0.13 -18.10
N LYS A 106 12.13 -0.70 -19.10
CA LYS A 106 11.48 -1.51 -20.14
C LYS A 106 11.25 -2.92 -19.63
N VAL A 107 10.00 -3.33 -19.60
CA VAL A 107 9.56 -4.61 -19.03
C VAL A 107 8.63 -5.30 -20.01
N THR A 108 8.80 -6.62 -20.16
CA THR A 108 7.86 -7.44 -20.92
C THR A 108 6.68 -7.85 -20.02
N ILE A 109 5.48 -7.38 -20.36
CA ILE A 109 4.22 -7.77 -19.71
C ILE A 109 3.36 -8.45 -20.77
N HIS A 110 2.89 -9.67 -20.50
CA HIS A 110 2.05 -10.45 -21.44
C HIS A 110 2.62 -10.52 -22.87
N GLY A 111 3.95 -10.66 -22.99
CA GLY A 111 4.66 -10.75 -24.28
C GLY A 111 4.85 -9.41 -25.03
N LYS A 112 4.44 -8.28 -24.46
CA LYS A 112 4.65 -6.93 -25.02
C LYS A 112 5.64 -6.15 -24.17
N GLU A 113 6.61 -5.50 -24.81
CA GLU A 113 7.50 -4.56 -24.13
C GLU A 113 6.74 -3.27 -23.81
N GLN A 114 6.80 -2.84 -22.56
CA GLN A 114 6.21 -1.61 -22.05
C GLN A 114 7.25 -0.87 -21.21
N GLU A 115 7.28 0.46 -21.31
CA GLU A 115 8.06 1.29 -20.40
C GLU A 115 7.20 1.56 -19.15
N LEU A 116 7.66 1.08 -17.99
CA LEU A 116 6.94 1.17 -16.73
C LEU A 116 7.74 1.93 -15.68
N SER A 117 7.04 2.59 -14.76
CA SER A 117 7.64 3.29 -13.62
C SER A 117 7.86 2.32 -12.47
N ARG A 118 9.11 2.05 -12.11
CA ARG A 118 9.48 1.14 -11.01
C ARG A 118 9.56 1.88 -9.68
N PHE A 119 9.02 1.24 -8.66
CA PHE A 119 9.14 1.62 -7.27
C PHE A 119 9.61 0.42 -6.45
N ASN A 120 10.34 0.70 -5.37
CA ASN A 120 10.74 -0.30 -4.40
C ASN A 120 10.06 0.01 -3.07
N LEU A 121 9.43 -1.00 -2.47
CA LEU A 121 8.83 -1.00 -1.14
C LEU A 121 9.73 -1.82 -0.22
N SER A 122 10.25 -1.22 0.83
CA SER A 122 10.97 -1.94 1.89
C SER A 122 10.14 -1.96 3.17
N GLY A 123 10.06 -3.10 3.83
CA GLY A 123 9.31 -3.28 5.07
C GLY A 123 9.85 -4.44 5.90
N GLU A 124 9.41 -4.56 7.15
CA GLU A 124 9.91 -5.58 8.08
C GLU A 124 9.65 -7.03 7.61
N THR A 125 8.62 -7.22 6.81
CA THR A 125 8.22 -8.54 6.26
C THR A 125 8.88 -8.88 4.93
N GLY A 126 9.70 -7.98 4.39
CA GLY A 126 10.45 -8.17 3.16
C GLY A 126 10.20 -7.09 2.11
N ASP A 127 11.07 -7.09 1.10
CA ASP A 127 11.13 -6.06 0.08
C ASP A 127 10.40 -6.50 -1.20
N TRP A 128 9.77 -5.51 -1.83
CA TRP A 128 9.01 -5.67 -3.05
C TRP A 128 9.39 -4.60 -4.07
N ALA A 129 9.55 -4.99 -5.31
CA ALA A 129 9.52 -4.07 -6.44
C ALA A 129 8.12 -4.08 -7.06
N PHE A 130 7.66 -2.93 -7.52
CA PHE A 130 6.37 -2.82 -8.20
C PHE A 130 6.43 -1.79 -9.33
N TRP A 131 5.63 -2.01 -10.37
CA TRP A 131 5.68 -1.25 -11.62
C TRP A 131 4.31 -0.68 -11.96
N LEU A 132 4.28 0.61 -12.27
CA LEU A 132 3.10 1.32 -12.75
C LEU A 132 3.19 1.58 -14.26
N ASP A 133 2.05 1.50 -14.95
CA ASP A 133 1.92 1.97 -16.33
C ASP A 133 1.80 3.50 -16.45
N GLU A 134 1.60 4.01 -17.66
CA GLU A 134 1.47 5.44 -17.95
C GLU A 134 0.21 6.08 -17.32
N GLN A 135 -0.80 5.26 -17.01
CA GLN A 135 -2.02 5.67 -16.31
C GLN A 135 -1.87 5.51 -14.79
N TYR A 136 -0.65 5.27 -14.30
CA TYR A 136 -0.29 5.03 -12.91
C TYR A 136 -1.00 3.80 -12.31
N LYS A 137 -1.44 2.86 -13.14
CA LYS A 137 -2.00 1.59 -12.67
C LYS A 137 -0.89 0.63 -12.33
N LEU A 138 -1.01 -0.02 -11.20
CA LEU A 138 -0.12 -1.09 -10.82
C LEU A 138 -0.36 -2.29 -11.75
N VAL A 139 0.68 -2.76 -12.42
CA VAL A 139 0.59 -3.84 -13.43
C VAL A 139 1.48 -5.05 -13.12
N ARG A 140 2.53 -4.85 -12.32
CA ARG A 140 3.44 -5.91 -11.89
C ARG A 140 3.94 -5.65 -10.47
N MET A 141 4.11 -6.72 -9.71
CA MET A 141 4.83 -6.74 -8.44
C MET A 141 5.77 -7.94 -8.39
N ARG A 142 6.88 -7.79 -7.68
CA ARG A 142 7.85 -8.85 -7.48
C ARG A 142 8.44 -8.76 -6.08
N ALA A 143 8.38 -9.86 -5.35
CA ALA A 143 9.11 -10.01 -4.09
C ALA A 143 10.57 -10.38 -4.37
N ASP A 144 11.46 -10.00 -3.46
CA ASP A 144 12.86 -10.43 -3.50
C ASP A 144 13.01 -11.96 -3.46
N ALA A 145 12.08 -12.65 -2.78
CA ALA A 145 12.02 -14.12 -2.73
C ALA A 145 11.62 -14.79 -4.06
N GLY A 146 11.41 -14.01 -5.13
CA GLY A 146 11.16 -14.52 -6.49
C GLY A 146 9.69 -14.68 -6.86
N VAL A 147 8.76 -14.43 -5.92
CA VAL A 147 7.33 -14.40 -6.23
C VAL A 147 7.02 -13.20 -7.12
N GLU A 148 6.34 -13.45 -8.25
CA GLU A 148 5.89 -12.42 -9.18
C GLU A 148 4.36 -12.44 -9.29
N VAL A 149 3.77 -11.26 -9.36
CA VAL A 149 2.34 -11.06 -9.54
C VAL A 149 2.13 -10.08 -10.68
N LEU A 150 1.37 -10.48 -11.69
CA LEU A 150 0.95 -9.65 -12.81
C LEU A 150 -0.53 -9.33 -12.67
N ARG A 151 -0.93 -8.13 -13.12
CA ARG A 151 -2.34 -7.79 -13.28
C ARG A 151 -2.85 -8.39 -14.60
N ASP A 152 -3.99 -9.06 -14.54
CA ASP A 152 -4.74 -9.53 -15.71
C ASP A 152 -5.40 -8.37 -16.47
#